data_AF-A0A9E1T7B9-F1
#
_entry.id   AF-A0A9E1T7B9-F1
#
_cell.length_a   1.000
_cell.length_b   1.000
_cell.length_c   1.000
_cell.angle_alpha   90.00
_cell.angle_beta   90.00
_cell.angle_gamma   90.00
#
_symmetry.space_group_name_H-M   'P 1'
#
loop_
_entity.id
_entity.type
_entity.pdbx_description
1 polymer ?
#
loop_
_entity_poly.entity_id
_entity_poly.type
_entity_poly.pdbx_seq_one_letter_code
_entity_poly.pdbx_strand_id
1 'polypeptide(L)'
;MEGIEALEDVLSDHSDDAIIASIIAQAHMDIGWAWRGTGADTLVPAHNREAFDAHFERAADILAGFDQNNIKIPLFAATRCALNAGLSAPVEKIVADYETWLKLDPHNALVLRAMGNHLLPRWHGTYDRLEIEARRAASKTAYIWGAGGYTWTMFDAISSDAKACARLDLRLFCDGLIDIVRHCPDQYTVNLLAAYCASTIGTMPTGQGEADYVRAQIAAAAKWLIKDHMTELHPMVWANAARGFDNALKVRCPKRYVASGHADARRFLVNLFHSELAVGHEVLFTEKGAKTRMA
;
A
#
# COMPACT_ATOMS: atom_id res chain seq x y z
N MET A 1 -25.52 9.87 13.83
CA MET A 1 -25.85 8.74 12.94
C MET A 1 -26.61 9.21 11.71
N GLU A 2 -27.26 10.38 11.75
CA GLU A 2 -27.95 11.02 10.60
C GLU A 2 -27.17 10.96 9.26
N GLY A 3 -25.84 11.06 9.28
CA GLY A 3 -25.03 11.03 8.05
C GLY A 3 -25.00 9.67 7.33
N ILE A 4 -24.90 8.55 8.05
CA ILE A 4 -24.89 7.21 7.42
C ILE A 4 -26.30 6.76 7.07
N GLU A 5 -27.29 7.14 7.88
CA GLU A 5 -28.72 6.89 7.60
C GLU A 5 -29.16 7.56 6.29
N ALA A 6 -28.76 8.82 6.05
CA ALA A 6 -29.06 9.49 4.79
C ALA A 6 -28.41 8.81 3.56
N LEU A 7 -27.27 8.16 3.73
CA LEU A 7 -26.65 7.37 2.66
C LEU A 7 -27.44 6.08 2.41
N GLU A 8 -27.93 5.41 3.46
CA GLU A 8 -28.79 4.23 3.34
C GLU A 8 -30.11 4.55 2.62
N ASP A 9 -30.68 5.73 2.84
CA ASP A 9 -31.86 6.19 2.08
C ASP A 9 -31.53 6.30 0.58
N VAL A 10 -30.36 6.86 0.22
CA VAL A 10 -29.88 6.90 -1.18
C VAL A 10 -29.68 5.49 -1.74
N LEU A 11 -29.19 4.53 -0.95
CA LEU A 11 -29.08 3.14 -1.41
C LEU A 11 -30.46 2.54 -1.71
N SER A 12 -31.46 2.82 -0.86
CA SER A 12 -32.82 2.34 -1.08
C SER A 12 -33.41 2.88 -2.38
N ASP A 13 -33.18 4.16 -2.68
CA ASP A 13 -33.64 4.80 -3.92
C ASP A 13 -32.90 4.27 -5.17
N HIS A 14 -31.71 3.69 -5.00
CA HIS A 14 -30.83 3.21 -6.08
C HIS A 14 -30.34 1.76 -5.86
N SER A 15 -31.27 0.87 -5.49
CA SER A 15 -30.95 -0.49 -5.02
C SER A 15 -30.24 -1.40 -6.04
N ASP A 16 -30.26 -1.07 -7.33
CA ASP A 16 -29.63 -1.82 -8.42
C ASP A 16 -28.33 -1.19 -8.94
N ASP A 17 -27.89 -0.07 -8.36
CA ASP A 17 -26.65 0.60 -8.73
C ASP A 17 -25.46 0.10 -7.89
N ALA A 18 -24.63 -0.76 -8.51
CA ALA A 18 -23.44 -1.32 -7.88
C ALA A 18 -22.38 -0.27 -7.49
N ILE A 19 -22.35 0.91 -8.13
CA ILE A 19 -21.42 2.00 -7.76
C ILE A 19 -21.89 2.65 -6.47
N ILE A 20 -23.18 2.97 -6.37
CA ILE A 20 -23.78 3.54 -5.15
C ILE A 20 -23.63 2.55 -3.99
N ALA A 21 -23.96 1.27 -4.20
CA ALA A 21 -23.74 0.21 -3.23
C ALA A 21 -22.27 0.12 -2.76
N SER A 22 -21.31 0.24 -3.69
CA SER A 22 -19.88 0.22 -3.36
C SER A 22 -19.47 1.40 -2.48
N ILE A 23 -19.90 2.62 -2.82
CA ILE A 23 -19.57 3.84 -2.07
C ILE A 23 -20.10 3.74 -0.63
N ILE A 24 -21.34 3.27 -0.48
CA ILE A 24 -22.00 3.19 0.82
C ILE A 24 -21.40 2.05 1.65
N ALA A 25 -21.10 0.90 1.06
CA ALA A 25 -20.37 -0.17 1.73
C ALA A 25 -18.98 0.30 2.20
N GLN A 26 -18.25 1.09 1.40
CA GLN A 26 -16.98 1.71 1.81
C GLN A 26 -17.18 2.66 2.99
N ALA A 27 -18.23 3.49 2.99
CA ALA A 27 -18.54 4.37 4.12
C ALA A 27 -18.79 3.58 5.42
N HIS A 28 -19.51 2.46 5.35
CA HIS A 28 -19.66 1.56 6.50
C HIS A 28 -18.31 1.01 6.97
N MET A 29 -17.46 0.50 6.06
CA MET A 29 -16.14 -0.03 6.42
C MET A 29 -15.24 1.05 7.05
N ASP A 30 -15.27 2.29 6.55
CA ASP A 30 -14.51 3.41 7.11
C ASP A 30 -14.96 3.76 8.53
N ILE A 31 -16.28 3.74 8.80
CA ILE A 31 -16.82 3.91 10.16
C ILE A 31 -16.39 2.75 11.05
N GLY A 32 -16.44 1.51 10.55
CA GLY A 32 -15.94 0.34 11.25
C GLY A 32 -14.48 0.52 11.67
N TRP A 33 -13.59 0.89 10.73
CA TRP A 33 -12.19 1.17 11.02
C TRP A 33 -12.01 2.30 12.04
N ALA A 34 -12.86 3.33 12.02
CA ALA A 34 -12.81 4.40 12.99
C ALA A 34 -13.13 3.93 14.42
N TRP A 35 -14.03 2.95 14.58
CA TRP A 35 -14.32 2.30 15.86
C TRP A 35 -13.19 1.40 16.33
N ARG A 36 -12.70 0.51 15.46
CA ARG A 36 -11.61 -0.42 15.78
C ARG A 36 -10.31 0.30 16.12
N GLY A 37 -9.99 1.36 15.37
CA GLY A 37 -8.73 2.08 15.44
C GLY A 37 -7.54 1.27 14.90
N THR A 38 -6.34 1.81 15.12
CA THR A 38 -5.06 1.28 14.58
C THR A 38 -4.28 0.43 15.57
N GLY A 39 -4.85 0.17 16.75
CA GLY A 39 -4.21 -0.61 17.81
C GLY A 39 -4.05 -2.09 17.48
N ALA A 40 -3.23 -2.77 18.29
CA ALA A 40 -3.15 -4.22 18.26
C ALA A 40 -4.53 -4.83 18.54
N ASP A 41 -4.85 -5.94 17.88
CA ASP A 41 -6.19 -6.52 17.94
C ASP A 41 -6.61 -6.90 19.37
N THR A 42 -5.66 -7.38 20.18
CA THR A 42 -5.87 -7.73 21.59
C THR A 42 -6.21 -6.54 22.50
N LEU A 43 -6.00 -5.30 22.03
CA LEU A 43 -6.25 -4.07 22.79
C LEU A 43 -7.55 -3.37 22.39
N VAL A 44 -8.27 -3.89 21.39
CA VAL A 44 -9.53 -3.30 20.94
C VAL A 44 -10.63 -3.59 21.98
N PRO A 45 -11.29 -2.56 22.57
CA PRO A 45 -12.39 -2.77 23.50
C PRO A 45 -13.55 -3.56 22.86
N ALA A 46 -14.23 -4.40 23.63
CA ALA A 46 -15.33 -5.24 23.13
C ALA A 46 -16.41 -4.43 22.40
N HIS A 47 -16.87 -3.31 22.98
CA HIS A 47 -17.86 -2.43 22.34
C HIS A 47 -17.39 -1.85 20.99
N ASN A 48 -16.10 -1.52 20.86
CA ASN A 48 -15.55 -1.04 19.59
C ASN A 48 -15.47 -2.15 18.55
N ARG A 49 -15.20 -3.38 18.99
CA ARG A 49 -15.19 -4.56 18.13
C ARG A 49 -16.59 -4.88 17.62
N GLU A 50 -17.58 -4.91 18.50
CA GLU A 50 -18.99 -5.09 18.13
C GLU A 50 -19.44 -4.02 17.11
N ALA A 51 -19.06 -2.76 17.31
CA ALA A 51 -19.36 -1.70 16.35
C ALA A 51 -18.64 -1.90 14.99
N PHE A 52 -17.36 -2.29 15.02
CA PHE A 52 -16.62 -2.64 13.80
C PHE A 52 -17.30 -3.79 13.04
N ASP A 53 -17.63 -4.88 13.73
CA ASP A 53 -18.25 -6.07 13.15
C ASP A 53 -19.61 -5.72 12.54
N ALA A 54 -20.47 -4.97 13.25
CA ALA A 54 -21.78 -4.56 12.75
C ALA A 54 -21.70 -3.72 11.47
N HIS A 55 -20.72 -2.82 11.36
CA HIS A 55 -20.52 -2.03 10.14
C HIS A 55 -19.99 -2.87 8.98
N PHE A 56 -19.09 -3.83 9.24
CA PHE A 56 -18.60 -4.75 8.20
C PHE A 56 -19.68 -5.75 7.74
N GLU A 57 -20.52 -6.25 8.65
CA GLU A 57 -21.68 -7.07 8.32
C GLU A 57 -22.66 -6.30 7.44
N ARG A 58 -22.97 -5.04 7.78
CA ARG A 58 -23.83 -4.21 6.94
C ARG A 58 -23.23 -3.97 5.55
N ALA A 59 -21.92 -3.69 5.46
CA ALA A 59 -21.24 -3.56 4.18
C ALA A 59 -21.31 -4.86 3.35
N ALA A 60 -21.21 -6.03 4.00
CA ALA A 60 -21.36 -7.32 3.35
C ALA A 60 -22.77 -7.52 2.79
N ASP A 61 -23.82 -7.19 3.57
CA ASP A 61 -25.22 -7.29 3.15
C ASP A 61 -25.51 -6.43 1.92
N ILE A 62 -24.98 -5.21 1.88
CA ILE A 62 -25.12 -4.30 0.73
C ILE A 62 -24.54 -4.93 -0.54
N LEU A 63 -23.35 -5.53 -0.46
CA LEU A 63 -22.69 -6.12 -1.62
C LEU A 63 -23.28 -7.48 -2.03
N ALA A 64 -23.86 -8.24 -1.08
CA ALA A 64 -24.44 -9.56 -1.34
C ALA A 64 -25.60 -9.50 -2.35
N GLY A 65 -26.33 -8.37 -2.41
CA GLY A 65 -27.38 -8.12 -3.40
C GLY A 65 -26.92 -8.17 -4.86
N PHE A 66 -25.60 -8.12 -5.10
CA PHE A 66 -24.99 -8.03 -6.42
C PHE A 66 -24.19 -9.29 -6.83
N ASP A 67 -24.12 -10.31 -5.99
CA ASP A 67 -23.27 -11.50 -6.22
C ASP A 67 -23.60 -12.27 -7.51
N GLN A 68 -24.85 -12.22 -7.97
CA GLN A 68 -25.30 -12.95 -9.17
C GLN A 68 -25.07 -12.18 -10.48
N ASN A 69 -24.72 -10.89 -10.41
CA ASN A 69 -24.84 -9.98 -11.56
C ASN A 69 -23.55 -9.87 -12.40
N ASN A 70 -22.52 -10.69 -12.13
CA ASN A 70 -21.22 -10.66 -12.82
C ASN A 70 -20.70 -9.21 -13.01
N ILE A 71 -20.67 -8.44 -11.93
CA ILE A 71 -20.38 -7.00 -11.94
C ILE A 71 -18.94 -6.78 -12.42
N LYS A 72 -18.79 -6.09 -13.56
CA LYS A 72 -17.47 -5.76 -14.17
C LYS A 72 -17.04 -4.32 -13.87
N ILE A 73 -17.23 -3.90 -12.63
CA ILE A 73 -16.90 -2.54 -12.17
C ILE A 73 -15.68 -2.65 -11.24
N PRO A 74 -14.52 -2.03 -11.58
CA PRO A 74 -13.33 -2.06 -10.74
C PRO A 74 -13.57 -1.62 -9.29
N LEU A 75 -14.36 -0.55 -9.09
CA LEU A 75 -14.72 -0.05 -7.77
C LEU A 75 -15.43 -1.12 -6.93
N PHE A 76 -16.36 -1.86 -7.53
CA PHE A 76 -17.08 -2.93 -6.84
C PHE A 76 -16.15 -4.08 -6.46
N ALA A 77 -15.27 -4.50 -7.37
CA ALA A 77 -14.27 -5.53 -7.09
C ALA A 77 -13.29 -5.10 -5.99
N ALA A 78 -12.83 -3.85 -6.00
CA ALA A 78 -12.00 -3.26 -4.95
C ALA A 78 -12.72 -3.26 -3.60
N THR A 79 -14.00 -2.89 -3.59
CA THR A 79 -14.83 -2.85 -2.37
C THR A 79 -15.00 -4.24 -1.76
N ARG A 80 -15.24 -5.27 -2.59
CA ARG A 80 -15.24 -6.67 -2.13
C ARG A 80 -13.91 -7.09 -1.53
N CYS A 81 -12.79 -6.69 -2.14
CA CYS A 81 -11.46 -6.99 -1.61
C CYS A 81 -11.22 -6.33 -0.25
N ALA A 82 -11.69 -5.09 -0.06
CA ALA A 82 -11.58 -4.37 1.20
C ALA A 82 -12.38 -5.04 2.33
N LEU A 83 -13.56 -5.59 2.01
CA LEU A 83 -14.42 -6.29 2.97
C LEU A 83 -13.74 -7.52 3.59
N ASN A 84 -12.79 -8.14 2.88
CA ASN A 84 -12.02 -9.29 3.39
C ASN A 84 -11.24 -8.98 4.68
N ALA A 85 -11.03 -7.71 5.04
CA ALA A 85 -10.37 -7.37 6.30
C ALA A 85 -11.24 -7.60 7.54
N GLY A 86 -12.57 -7.61 7.41
CA GLY A 86 -13.51 -7.88 8.51
C GLY A 86 -14.26 -9.21 8.39
N LEU A 87 -14.08 -9.96 7.29
CA LEU A 87 -14.71 -11.26 7.10
C LEU A 87 -13.72 -12.40 7.30
N SER A 88 -14.19 -13.50 7.92
CA SER A 88 -13.47 -14.77 7.92
C SER A 88 -13.73 -15.50 6.59
N ALA A 89 -12.77 -15.42 5.66
CA ALA A 89 -12.85 -16.09 4.36
C ALA A 89 -11.64 -17.01 4.13
N PRO A 90 -11.82 -18.17 3.44
CA PRO A 90 -10.69 -18.97 3.00
C PRO A 90 -9.74 -18.16 2.10
N VAL A 91 -8.44 -18.40 2.21
CA VAL A 91 -7.43 -17.66 1.44
C VAL A 91 -7.63 -17.77 -0.07
N GLU A 92 -8.17 -18.89 -0.56
CA GLU A 92 -8.52 -19.10 -1.98
C GLU A 92 -9.55 -18.08 -2.46
N LYS A 93 -10.55 -17.76 -1.63
CA LYS A 93 -11.58 -16.78 -1.96
C LYS A 93 -11.00 -15.37 -2.04
N ILE A 94 -10.12 -15.04 -1.09
CA ILE A 94 -9.43 -13.74 -1.05
C ILE A 94 -8.57 -13.55 -2.29
N VAL A 95 -7.78 -14.55 -2.66
CA VAL A 95 -6.98 -14.53 -3.90
C VAL A 95 -7.90 -14.37 -5.12
N ALA A 96 -9.00 -15.12 -5.19
CA ALA A 96 -9.93 -15.02 -6.31
C ALA A 96 -10.58 -13.62 -6.46
N ASP A 97 -10.87 -12.95 -5.34
CA ASP A 97 -11.40 -11.58 -5.34
C ASP A 97 -10.36 -10.59 -5.86
N TYR A 98 -9.12 -10.67 -5.39
CA TYR A 98 -8.02 -9.83 -5.90
C TYR A 98 -7.70 -10.12 -7.37
N GLU A 99 -7.79 -11.38 -7.82
CA GLU A 99 -7.65 -11.74 -9.23
C GLU A 99 -8.77 -11.13 -10.09
N THR A 100 -9.97 -11.01 -9.54
CA THR A 100 -11.11 -10.39 -10.24
C THR A 100 -10.87 -8.90 -10.38
N TRP A 101 -10.46 -8.21 -9.30
CA TRP A 101 -10.09 -6.79 -9.37
C TRP A 101 -8.91 -6.56 -10.34
N LEU A 102 -7.86 -7.39 -10.26
CA LEU A 102 -6.68 -7.27 -11.13
C LEU A 102 -7.03 -7.43 -12.62
N LYS A 103 -7.98 -8.30 -12.96
CA LYS A 103 -8.44 -8.45 -14.35
C LYS A 103 -9.19 -7.21 -14.85
N LEU A 104 -9.91 -6.52 -13.97
CA LEU A 104 -10.69 -5.33 -14.31
C LEU A 104 -9.82 -4.07 -14.36
N ASP A 105 -8.76 -4.00 -13.56
CA ASP A 105 -7.88 -2.84 -13.43
C ASP A 105 -6.39 -3.25 -13.29
N PRO A 106 -5.77 -3.79 -14.35
CA PRO A 106 -4.45 -4.41 -14.26
C PRO A 106 -3.28 -3.41 -14.12
N HIS A 107 -3.54 -2.12 -14.37
CA HIS A 107 -2.58 -1.02 -14.19
C HIS A 107 -2.60 -0.44 -12.77
N ASN A 108 -3.50 -0.89 -11.90
CA ASN A 108 -3.58 -0.37 -10.55
C ASN A 108 -2.75 -1.21 -9.58
N ALA A 109 -1.56 -0.71 -9.26
CA ALA A 109 -0.65 -1.36 -8.32
C ALA A 109 -1.25 -1.57 -6.92
N LEU A 110 -2.28 -0.79 -6.52
CA LEU A 110 -2.94 -0.95 -5.22
C LEU A 110 -3.58 -2.33 -5.06
N VAL A 111 -4.05 -2.95 -6.15
CA VAL A 111 -4.63 -4.30 -6.12
C VAL A 111 -3.62 -5.29 -5.57
N LEU A 112 -2.41 -5.28 -6.13
CA LEU A 112 -1.32 -6.20 -5.79
C LEU A 112 -0.82 -5.94 -4.37
N ARG A 113 -0.63 -4.66 -4.03
CA ARG A 113 -0.21 -4.18 -2.71
C ARG A 113 -1.16 -4.65 -1.60
N ALA A 114 -2.46 -4.41 -1.78
CA ALA A 114 -3.48 -4.82 -0.83
C ALA A 114 -3.59 -6.36 -0.72
N MET A 115 -3.47 -7.07 -1.84
CA MET A 115 -3.45 -8.54 -1.87
C MET A 115 -2.31 -9.09 -1.00
N GLY A 116 -1.09 -8.61 -1.20
CA GLY A 116 0.05 -9.08 -0.42
C GLY A 116 -0.09 -8.83 1.08
N ASN A 117 -0.64 -7.67 1.46
CA ASN A 117 -0.95 -7.40 2.86
C ASN A 117 -1.95 -8.42 3.43
N HIS A 118 -3.05 -8.71 2.73
CA HIS A 118 -4.08 -9.67 3.19
C HIS A 118 -3.63 -11.14 3.14
N LEU A 119 -2.52 -11.45 2.47
CA LEU A 119 -1.90 -12.79 2.47
C LEU A 119 -0.92 -13.01 3.63
N LEU A 120 -0.69 -12.03 4.49
CA LEU A 120 0.08 -12.23 5.72
C LEU A 120 -0.67 -13.12 6.73
N PRO A 121 0.06 -13.85 7.61
CA PRO A 121 -0.57 -14.72 8.63
C PRO A 121 -1.47 -14.01 9.64
N ARG A 122 -1.28 -12.70 9.85
CA ARG A 122 -2.14 -11.90 10.72
C ARG A 122 -3.56 -11.72 10.18
N TRP A 123 -3.76 -12.02 8.90
CA TRP A 123 -5.05 -11.97 8.22
C TRP A 123 -5.48 -13.41 7.92
N HIS A 124 -5.25 -13.87 6.68
CA HIS A 124 -5.84 -15.11 6.18
C HIS A 124 -4.83 -16.07 5.56
N GLY A 125 -3.59 -15.63 5.36
CA GLY A 125 -2.62 -16.34 4.55
C GLY A 125 -1.47 -16.98 5.32
N THR A 126 -0.44 -17.36 4.57
CA THR A 126 0.83 -17.86 5.09
C THR A 126 1.96 -17.24 4.29
N TYR A 127 3.17 -17.20 4.85
CA TYR A 127 4.34 -16.70 4.12
C TYR A 127 4.59 -17.47 2.80
N ASP A 128 4.33 -18.78 2.79
CA ASP A 128 4.49 -19.61 1.60
C ASP A 128 3.44 -19.24 0.54
N ARG A 129 2.19 -19.01 0.96
CA ARG A 129 1.12 -18.58 0.06
C ARG A 129 1.40 -17.18 -0.49
N LEU A 130 1.86 -16.24 0.33
CA LEU A 130 2.28 -14.90 -0.11
C LEU A 130 3.33 -14.98 -1.22
N GLU A 131 4.37 -15.79 -1.03
CA GLU A 131 5.44 -15.98 -2.03
C GLU A 131 4.91 -16.60 -3.34
N ILE A 132 4.07 -17.63 -3.26
CA ILE A 132 3.46 -18.27 -4.43
C ILE A 132 2.60 -17.28 -5.21
N GLU A 133 1.73 -16.54 -4.54
CA GLU A 133 0.83 -15.59 -5.20
C GLU A 133 1.57 -14.35 -5.72
N ALA A 134 2.64 -13.88 -5.07
CA ALA A 134 3.47 -12.81 -5.59
C ALA A 134 4.15 -13.19 -6.92
N ARG A 135 4.63 -14.44 -7.04
CA ARG A 135 5.21 -14.95 -8.31
C ARG A 135 4.13 -15.13 -9.38
N ARG A 136 2.94 -15.60 -9.01
CA ARG A 136 1.80 -15.69 -9.93
C ARG A 136 1.36 -14.32 -10.42
N ALA A 137 1.28 -13.33 -9.53
CA ALA A 137 1.00 -11.94 -9.89
C ALA A 137 2.02 -11.41 -10.89
N ALA A 138 3.32 -11.56 -10.61
CA ALA A 138 4.39 -11.20 -11.54
C ALA A 138 4.21 -11.82 -12.93
N SER A 139 3.94 -13.13 -12.99
CA SER A 139 3.68 -13.83 -14.25
C SER A 139 2.44 -13.29 -14.98
N LYS A 140 1.32 -13.13 -14.26
CA LYS A 140 0.05 -12.66 -14.82
C LYS A 140 0.12 -11.22 -15.31
N THR A 141 0.94 -10.39 -14.69
CA THR A 141 1.08 -8.97 -15.04
C THR A 141 2.38 -8.63 -15.74
N ALA A 142 3.16 -9.63 -16.18
CA ALA A 142 4.49 -9.42 -16.78
C ALA A 142 4.43 -8.50 -18.00
N TYR A 143 3.32 -8.53 -18.74
CA TYR A 143 3.08 -7.68 -19.90
C TYR A 143 2.91 -6.18 -19.58
N ILE A 144 2.65 -5.82 -18.32
CA ILE A 144 2.56 -4.43 -17.83
C ILE A 144 3.75 -4.08 -16.96
N TRP A 145 4.08 -4.97 -16.02
CA TRP A 145 4.97 -4.68 -14.92
C TRP A 145 6.32 -5.39 -15.00
N GLY A 146 6.53 -6.31 -15.95
CA GLY A 146 7.67 -7.22 -15.90
C GLY A 146 7.70 -7.98 -14.56
N ALA A 147 8.84 -7.96 -13.87
CA ALA A 147 8.97 -8.49 -12.52
C ALA A 147 8.24 -7.64 -11.44
N GLY A 148 7.77 -6.43 -11.79
CA GLY A 148 7.13 -5.48 -10.89
C GLY A 148 5.89 -6.00 -10.17
N GLY A 149 5.18 -6.98 -10.74
CA GLY A 149 4.05 -7.61 -10.06
C GLY A 149 4.44 -8.32 -8.74
N TYR A 150 5.66 -8.88 -8.68
CA TYR A 150 6.22 -9.44 -7.45
C TYR A 150 6.47 -8.34 -6.42
N THR A 151 7.11 -7.26 -6.87
CA THR A 151 7.48 -6.11 -6.03
C THR A 151 6.26 -5.45 -5.42
N TRP A 152 5.24 -5.15 -6.24
CA TRP A 152 4.00 -4.56 -5.75
C TRP A 152 3.27 -5.45 -4.75
N THR A 153 3.23 -6.76 -5.00
CA THR A 153 2.61 -7.71 -4.06
C THR A 153 3.37 -7.74 -2.73
N MET A 154 4.70 -7.77 -2.76
CA MET A 154 5.50 -7.82 -1.52
C MET A 154 5.55 -6.50 -0.76
N PHE A 155 5.31 -5.37 -1.44
CA PHE A 155 5.64 -4.02 -0.97
C PHE A 155 5.15 -3.69 0.44
N ASP A 156 3.84 -3.80 0.68
CA ASP A 156 3.24 -3.49 1.99
C ASP A 156 3.37 -4.66 2.99
N ALA A 157 3.58 -5.88 2.48
CA ALA A 157 3.77 -7.06 3.31
C ALA A 157 5.11 -6.99 4.06
N ILE A 158 6.21 -6.70 3.35
CA ILE A 158 7.56 -6.62 3.95
C ILE A 158 7.77 -5.37 4.79
N SER A 159 7.00 -4.31 4.55
CA SER A 159 7.02 -3.12 5.42
C SER A 159 6.36 -3.40 6.78
N SER A 160 5.35 -4.28 6.80
CA SER A 160 4.52 -4.54 7.98
C SER A 160 4.95 -5.77 8.78
N ASP A 161 5.67 -6.72 8.15
CA ASP A 161 6.03 -8.01 8.76
C ASP A 161 7.51 -8.35 8.52
N ALA A 162 8.26 -8.48 9.61
CA ALA A 162 9.69 -8.73 9.55
C ALA A 162 10.05 -10.14 9.05
N LYS A 163 9.18 -11.14 9.27
CA LYS A 163 9.41 -12.51 8.78
C LYS A 163 9.09 -12.62 7.29
N ALA A 164 8.10 -11.88 6.79
CA ALA A 164 7.91 -11.72 5.34
C ALA A 164 9.13 -11.04 4.70
N CYS A 165 9.66 -9.98 5.32
CA CYS A 165 10.86 -9.29 4.85
C CYS A 165 12.10 -10.22 4.81
N ALA A 166 12.35 -10.99 5.88
CA ALA A 166 13.48 -11.92 5.95
C ALA A 166 13.44 -13.01 4.86
N ARG A 167 12.24 -13.40 4.42
CA ARG A 167 12.03 -14.45 3.41
C ARG A 167 11.95 -13.94 1.97
N LEU A 168 12.08 -12.64 1.74
CA LEU A 168 11.93 -12.00 0.44
C LEU A 168 12.97 -12.52 -0.57
N ASP A 169 12.54 -12.81 -1.80
CA ASP A 169 13.46 -12.91 -2.94
C ASP A 169 13.92 -11.51 -3.32
N LEU A 170 14.98 -11.05 -2.63
CA LEU A 170 15.51 -9.70 -2.78
C LEU A 170 15.93 -9.39 -4.22
N ARG A 171 16.44 -10.38 -4.96
CA ARG A 171 16.84 -10.17 -6.35
C ARG A 171 15.62 -9.88 -7.22
N LEU A 172 14.59 -10.72 -7.13
CA LEU A 172 13.36 -10.53 -7.90
C LEU A 172 12.64 -9.23 -7.51
N PHE A 173 12.70 -8.84 -6.24
CA PHE A 173 12.19 -7.54 -5.77
C PHE A 173 12.95 -6.37 -6.42
N CYS A 174 14.28 -6.39 -6.42
CA CYS A 174 15.07 -5.33 -7.06
C CYS A 174 14.88 -5.29 -8.59
N ASP A 175 14.82 -6.44 -9.25
CA ASP A 175 14.51 -6.54 -10.69
C ASP A 175 13.12 -5.94 -10.97
N GLY A 176 12.14 -6.19 -10.10
CA GLY A 176 10.80 -5.61 -10.21
C GLY A 176 10.76 -4.09 -9.96
N LEU A 177 11.56 -3.54 -9.04
CA LEU A 177 11.71 -2.07 -8.91
C LEU A 177 12.21 -1.45 -10.22
N ILE A 178 13.19 -2.09 -10.86
CA ILE A 178 13.74 -1.63 -12.14
C ILE A 178 12.65 -1.65 -13.22
N ASP A 179 11.91 -2.75 -13.33
CA ASP A 179 10.85 -2.86 -14.32
C ASP A 179 9.70 -1.87 -14.07
N ILE A 180 9.29 -1.63 -12.81
CA ILE A 180 8.27 -0.64 -12.49
C ILE A 180 8.68 0.74 -13.00
N VAL A 181 9.90 1.20 -12.69
CA VAL A 181 10.38 2.52 -13.10
C VAL A 181 10.53 2.62 -14.62
N ARG A 182 10.90 1.54 -15.31
CA ARG A 182 10.96 1.51 -16.77
C ARG A 182 9.59 1.68 -17.43
N HIS A 183 8.55 1.05 -16.87
CA HIS A 183 7.20 1.09 -17.42
C HIS A 183 6.38 2.31 -16.93
N CYS A 184 6.69 2.83 -15.75
CA CYS A 184 5.98 3.92 -15.08
C CYS A 184 6.98 4.92 -14.45
N PRO A 185 7.70 5.72 -15.26
CA PRO A 185 8.76 6.62 -14.80
C PRO A 185 8.23 7.94 -14.19
N ASP A 186 6.94 8.03 -13.92
CA ASP A 186 6.33 9.24 -13.37
C ASP A 186 6.86 9.53 -11.97
N GLN A 187 6.89 10.82 -11.61
CA GLN A 187 7.54 11.25 -10.38
C GLN A 187 6.77 10.88 -9.12
N TYR A 188 5.45 10.60 -9.21
CA TYR A 188 4.72 10.05 -8.08
C TYR A 188 5.19 8.63 -7.79
N THR A 189 5.30 7.76 -8.80
CA THR A 189 5.80 6.39 -8.65
C THR A 189 7.24 6.35 -8.14
N VAL A 190 8.13 7.16 -8.71
CA VAL A 190 9.53 7.23 -8.25
C VAL A 190 9.62 7.71 -6.80
N ASN A 191 8.86 8.75 -6.41
CA ASN A 191 8.83 9.21 -5.02
C ASN A 191 8.24 8.16 -4.08
N LEU A 192 7.20 7.43 -4.51
CA LEU A 192 6.57 6.37 -3.72
C LEU A 192 7.57 5.25 -3.44
N LEU A 193 8.21 4.72 -4.47
CA LEU A 193 9.21 3.66 -4.34
C LEU A 193 10.38 4.12 -3.48
N ALA A 194 10.93 5.30 -3.76
CA ALA A 194 12.06 5.84 -3.03
C ALA A 194 11.72 6.05 -1.55
N ALA A 195 10.59 6.68 -1.24
CA ALA A 195 10.19 6.98 0.13
C ALA A 195 9.94 5.71 0.96
N TYR A 196 9.30 4.69 0.38
CA TYR A 196 9.06 3.43 1.06
C TYR A 196 10.35 2.61 1.26
N CYS A 197 11.20 2.50 0.23
CA CYS A 197 12.48 1.81 0.34
C CYS A 197 13.41 2.52 1.34
N ALA A 198 13.42 3.86 1.34
CA ALA A 198 14.26 4.67 2.22
C ALA A 198 13.75 4.72 3.67
N SER A 199 12.44 4.89 3.86
CA SER A 199 11.83 5.22 5.15
C SER A 199 11.07 4.04 5.73
N THR A 200 10.02 3.57 5.06
CA THR A 200 9.12 2.55 5.63
C THR A 200 9.81 1.21 5.85
N ILE A 201 10.55 0.74 4.86
CA ILE A 201 11.24 -0.56 4.90
C ILE A 201 12.65 -0.38 5.46
N GLY A 202 13.37 0.65 5.00
CA GLY A 202 14.79 0.86 5.30
C GLY A 202 15.14 1.31 6.72
N THR A 203 14.20 1.79 7.54
CA THR A 203 14.53 2.45 8.84
C THR A 203 14.29 1.66 10.12
N MET A 204 14.10 0.35 10.07
CA MET A 204 13.80 -0.42 11.30
C MET A 204 14.79 -1.57 11.52
N PRO A 205 15.87 -1.38 12.32
CA PRO A 205 16.57 -2.49 12.94
C PRO A 205 15.62 -3.10 13.98
N THR A 206 15.14 -4.31 13.71
CA THR A 206 14.23 -5.03 14.61
C THR A 206 14.97 -5.97 15.55
N GLY A 207 16.31 -6.04 15.45
CA GLY A 207 17.12 -7.06 16.14
C GLY A 207 16.99 -8.44 15.48
N GLN A 208 16.40 -8.49 14.28
CA GLN A 208 16.23 -9.70 13.48
C GLN A 208 17.23 -9.65 12.32
N GLY A 209 18.37 -10.33 12.49
CA GLY A 209 19.53 -10.16 11.62
C GLY A 209 19.24 -10.32 10.11
N GLU A 210 18.40 -11.28 9.72
CA GLU A 210 18.05 -11.51 8.31
C GLU A 210 17.15 -10.41 7.74
N ALA A 211 16.10 -10.01 8.46
CA ALA A 211 15.21 -8.92 8.03
C ALA A 211 15.97 -7.59 7.94
N ASP A 212 16.82 -7.31 8.92
CA ASP A 212 17.62 -6.08 8.97
C ASP A 212 18.65 -6.05 7.81
N TYR A 213 19.22 -7.19 7.44
CA TYR A 213 20.05 -7.32 6.23
C TYR A 213 19.26 -7.00 4.94
N VAL A 214 18.08 -7.60 4.76
CA VAL A 214 17.23 -7.35 3.57
C VAL A 214 16.83 -5.87 3.51
N ARG A 215 16.44 -5.26 4.63
CA ARG A 215 16.09 -3.84 4.70
C ARG A 215 17.24 -2.93 4.31
N ALA A 216 18.47 -3.24 4.72
CA ALA A 216 19.66 -2.48 4.33
C ALA A 216 19.88 -2.51 2.80
N GLN A 217 19.65 -3.66 2.18
CA GLN A 217 19.75 -3.80 0.72
C GLN A 217 18.65 -3.04 -0.02
N ILE A 218 17.41 -3.08 0.48
CA ILE A 218 16.29 -2.29 -0.07
C ILE A 218 16.56 -0.78 0.08
N ALA A 219 17.10 -0.34 1.22
CA ALA A 219 17.51 1.05 1.42
C ALA A 219 18.62 1.48 0.45
N ALA A 220 19.50 0.54 0.04
CA ALA A 220 20.48 0.81 -1.01
C ALA A 220 19.83 1.02 -2.39
N ALA A 221 18.76 0.28 -2.71
CA ALA A 221 18.00 0.49 -3.95
C ALA A 221 17.34 1.89 -4.02
N ALA A 222 16.94 2.45 -2.87
CA ALA A 222 16.43 3.84 -2.80
C ALA A 222 17.44 4.87 -3.32
N LYS A 223 18.75 4.60 -3.19
CA LYS A 223 19.81 5.47 -3.71
C LYS A 223 19.78 5.57 -5.22
N TRP A 224 19.58 4.43 -5.91
CA TRP A 224 19.46 4.37 -7.36
C TRP A 224 18.21 5.12 -7.84
N LEU A 225 17.06 4.87 -7.21
CA LEU A 225 15.81 5.59 -7.50
C LEU A 225 15.99 7.11 -7.41
N ILE A 226 16.63 7.59 -6.35
CA ILE A 226 16.82 9.03 -6.14
C ILE A 226 17.85 9.61 -7.10
N LYS A 227 19.03 8.99 -7.22
CA LYS A 227 20.12 9.54 -8.04
C LYS A 227 19.81 9.54 -9.52
N ASP A 228 19.08 8.54 -10.01
CA ASP A 228 18.93 8.32 -11.45
C ASP A 228 17.52 8.61 -11.98
N HIS A 229 16.50 8.66 -11.11
CA HIS A 229 15.10 8.79 -11.53
C HIS A 229 14.31 9.90 -10.85
N MET A 230 14.70 10.38 -9.66
CA MET A 230 13.95 11.43 -8.96
C MET A 230 14.30 12.82 -9.51
N THR A 231 13.40 13.40 -10.29
CA THR A 231 13.54 14.72 -10.92
C THR A 231 12.79 15.82 -10.18
N GLU A 232 11.94 15.46 -9.21
CA GLU A 232 11.31 16.38 -8.29
C GLU A 232 10.93 15.65 -6.99
N LEU A 233 10.76 16.42 -5.91
CA LEU A 233 10.36 15.89 -4.62
C LEU A 233 8.85 16.06 -4.43
N HIS A 234 8.16 14.99 -4.01
CA HIS A 234 6.74 15.02 -3.64
C HIS A 234 6.58 14.82 -2.12
N PRO A 235 6.58 15.87 -1.29
CA PRO A 235 6.63 15.71 0.17
C PRO A 235 5.44 14.96 0.77
N MET A 236 4.26 15.04 0.16
CA MET A 236 3.07 14.31 0.64
C MET A 236 3.29 12.79 0.59
N VAL A 237 3.93 12.30 -0.47
CA VAL A 237 4.23 10.87 -0.64
C VAL A 237 5.21 10.39 0.44
N TRP A 238 6.22 11.20 0.73
CA TRP A 238 7.19 10.92 1.79
C TRP A 238 6.54 10.93 3.19
N ALA A 239 5.63 11.87 3.44
CA ALA A 239 4.88 11.92 4.70
C ALA A 239 4.03 10.66 4.90
N ASN A 240 3.37 10.18 3.83
CA ASN A 240 2.59 8.94 3.84
C ASN A 240 3.49 7.72 4.11
N ALA A 241 4.58 7.59 3.38
CA ALA A 241 5.52 6.48 3.55
C ALA A 241 6.05 6.37 4.99
N ALA A 242 6.40 7.50 5.62
CA ALA A 242 6.89 7.54 7.00
C ALA A 242 5.87 7.05 8.05
N ARG A 243 4.58 7.02 7.71
CA ARG A 243 3.50 6.53 8.60
C ARG A 243 3.09 5.09 8.32
N GLY A 244 3.61 4.48 7.25
CA GLY A 244 3.17 3.17 6.78
C GLY A 244 1.78 3.21 6.11
N PHE A 245 1.28 2.04 5.73
CA PHE A 245 -0.07 1.90 5.16
C PHE A 245 -1.12 1.98 6.29
N ASP A 246 -1.50 3.20 6.67
CA ASP A 246 -2.54 3.47 7.67
C ASP A 246 -3.77 4.11 7.02
N ASN A 247 -4.78 3.29 6.73
CA ASN A 247 -6.05 3.74 6.16
C ASN A 247 -6.85 4.65 7.10
N ALA A 248 -6.54 4.66 8.40
CA ALA A 248 -7.21 5.48 9.40
C ALA A 248 -6.39 6.72 9.79
N LEU A 249 -5.36 7.08 9.00
CA LEU A 249 -4.47 8.19 9.33
C LEU A 249 -5.22 9.53 9.37
N LYS A 250 -5.32 10.10 10.58
CA LYS A 250 -5.97 11.40 10.78
C LYS A 250 -4.99 12.56 10.55
N VAL A 251 -4.98 13.10 9.34
CA VAL A 251 -4.19 14.30 9.01
C VAL A 251 -4.91 15.56 9.48
N ARG A 252 -4.59 16.02 10.70
CA ARG A 252 -5.21 17.24 11.29
C ARG A 252 -4.78 18.54 10.62
N CYS A 253 -3.57 18.59 10.07
CA CYS A 253 -3.01 19.79 9.45
C CYS A 253 -2.18 19.41 8.21
N PRO A 254 -2.73 19.57 6.99
CA PRO A 254 -2.04 19.21 5.75
C PRO A 254 -0.68 19.91 5.61
N LYS A 255 -0.58 21.19 5.98
CA LYS A 255 0.69 21.94 5.92
C LYS A 255 1.79 21.32 6.78
N ARG A 256 1.48 20.96 8.03
CA ARG A 256 2.44 20.30 8.94
C ARG A 256 2.81 18.91 8.44
N TYR A 257 1.86 18.21 7.83
CA TYR A 257 2.08 16.87 7.29
C TYR A 257 3.00 16.87 6.07
N VAL A 258 2.78 17.79 5.13
CA VAL A 258 3.69 18.07 4.01
C VAL A 258 5.08 18.46 4.51
N ALA A 259 5.16 19.33 5.52
CA ALA A 259 6.44 19.74 6.10
C ALA A 259 7.20 18.57 6.74
N SER A 260 6.51 17.63 7.40
CA SER A 260 7.17 16.42 7.92
C SER A 260 7.73 15.54 6.80
N GLY A 261 6.97 15.29 5.74
CA GLY A 261 7.47 14.50 4.61
C GLY A 261 8.64 15.16 3.90
N HIS A 262 8.63 16.50 3.79
CA HIS A 262 9.79 17.25 3.28
C HIS A 262 11.02 17.08 4.19
N ALA A 263 10.83 17.14 5.52
CA ALA A 263 11.91 16.94 6.48
C ALA A 263 12.49 15.52 6.41
N ASP A 264 11.64 14.50 6.27
CA ASP A 264 12.04 13.09 6.14
C ASP A 264 12.85 12.86 4.85
N ALA A 265 12.34 13.37 3.72
CA ALA A 265 13.05 13.33 2.45
C ALA A 265 14.41 14.03 2.53
N ARG A 266 14.44 15.23 3.12
CA ARG A 266 15.67 16.00 3.31
C ARG A 266 16.68 15.24 4.16
N ARG A 267 16.26 14.61 5.26
CA ARG A 267 17.15 13.79 6.10
C ARG A 267 17.81 12.68 5.29
N PHE A 268 17.04 12.00 4.44
CA PHE A 268 17.59 10.95 3.58
C PHE A 268 18.55 11.50 2.54
N LEU A 269 18.19 12.60 1.86
CA LEU A 269 19.05 13.26 0.85
C LEU A 269 20.37 13.75 1.45
N VAL A 270 20.33 14.33 2.65
CA VAL A 270 21.54 14.76 3.37
C VAL A 270 22.45 13.59 3.66
N ASN A 271 21.92 12.46 4.11
CA ASN A 271 22.71 11.25 4.34
C ASN A 271 23.24 10.65 3.04
N LEU A 272 22.46 10.70 1.96
CA LEU A 272 22.82 10.14 0.65
C LEU A 272 23.98 10.89 -0.02
N PHE A 273 23.99 12.22 0.11
CA PHE A 273 24.97 13.13 -0.50
C PHE A 273 25.90 13.76 0.54
N HIS A 274 26.09 13.11 1.70
CA HIS A 274 26.83 13.66 2.83
C HIS A 274 28.23 14.15 2.43
N SER A 275 28.96 13.36 1.64
CA SER A 275 30.32 13.68 1.21
C SER A 275 30.38 14.91 0.31
N GLU A 276 29.42 15.05 -0.61
CA GLU A 276 29.32 16.19 -1.53
C GLU A 276 28.86 17.46 -0.80
N LEU A 277 27.89 17.34 0.12
CA LEU A 277 27.44 18.46 0.95
C LEU A 277 28.54 18.98 1.87
N ALA A 278 29.41 18.10 2.39
CA ALA A 278 30.53 18.48 3.25
C ALA A 278 31.57 19.39 2.56
N VAL A 279 31.65 19.34 1.22
CA VAL A 279 32.53 20.21 0.42
C VAL A 279 31.80 21.39 -0.23
N GLY A 280 30.57 21.69 0.23
CA GLY A 280 29.81 22.87 -0.19
C GLY A 280 28.97 22.68 -1.46
N HIS A 281 28.65 21.44 -1.85
CA HIS A 281 27.67 21.23 -2.91
C HIS A 281 26.24 21.44 -2.40
N GLU A 282 25.32 21.69 -3.33
CA GLU A 282 23.88 21.64 -3.15
C GLU A 282 23.28 20.49 -3.95
N VAL A 283 22.18 19.92 -3.45
CA VAL A 283 21.40 18.90 -4.17
C VAL A 283 20.43 19.59 -5.12
N LEU A 284 20.47 19.20 -6.39
CA LEU A 284 19.61 19.69 -7.45
C LEU A 284 18.89 18.50 -8.10
N PHE A 285 17.60 18.67 -8.35
CA PHE A 285 16.87 17.70 -9.17
C PHE A 285 17.01 18.06 -10.65
N THR A 286 17.38 17.08 -11.47
CA THR A 286 17.61 17.23 -12.90
C THR A 286 16.73 16.25 -13.67
N GLU A 287 16.66 16.37 -15.00
CA GLU A 287 16.00 15.40 -15.87
C GLU A 287 16.58 13.96 -15.76
N LYS A 288 17.76 13.80 -15.15
CA LYS A 288 18.47 12.52 -14.97
C LYS A 288 18.58 12.12 -13.50
N GLY A 289 17.65 12.59 -12.67
CA GLY A 289 17.60 12.34 -11.24
C GLY A 289 18.29 13.41 -10.38
N ALA A 290 18.41 13.15 -9.08
CA ALA A 290 19.03 14.05 -8.13
C ALA A 290 20.56 14.02 -8.25
N LYS A 291 21.16 15.19 -8.49
CA LYS A 291 22.61 15.39 -8.63
C LYS A 291 23.08 16.44 -7.63
N THR A 292 24.39 16.57 -7.47
CA THR A 292 25.00 17.64 -6.67
C THR A 292 25.76 18.60 -7.57
N ARG A 293 25.79 19.88 -7.20
CA ARG A 293 26.56 20.93 -7.88
C ARG A 293 27.22 21.81 -6.83
N MET A 294 28.44 22.26 -7.08
CA MET A 294 29.10 23.26 -6.24
C MET A 294 28.24 24.53 -6.17
N ALA A 295 28.01 25.03 -4.96
CA ALA A 295 27.24 26.24 -4.69
C ALA A 295 27.90 27.49 -5.30
#